data_AF-R7T4T5-F1
#
_entry.id   AF-R7T4T5-F1
#
_cell.length_a   1.000
_cell.length_b   1.000
_cell.length_c   1.000
_cell.angle_alpha   90.00
_cell.angle_beta   90.00
_cell.angle_gamma   90.00
#
_symmetry.space_group_name_H-M   'P 1'
#
loop_
_entity.id
_entity.type
_entity.pdbx_description
1 polymer ?
#
loop_
_entity_poly.entity_id
_entity_poly.type
_entity_poly.pdbx_seq_one_letter_code
_entity_poly.pdbx_strand_id
1 'polypeptide(L)'
;MAAFHKCDICSPFFDEELINASLKDVLPNSYIYCICCFEIREAGFTTEIRLAAHTKEKFLKWRSQFEEFSLIKTTYPNCGGKIDFKEDYRCQHNTRQHSDAVNSKNSSKNTKCPMTLKVAIARDPTTYRCRSSDKHLPLLPSVDKN
;
A
#
# COMPACT_ATOMS: atom_id res chain seq x y z
N MET A 1 10.00 2.75 -15.65
CA MET A 1 10.09 3.79 -14.60
C MET A 1 8.72 3.87 -13.96
N ALA A 2 8.65 3.85 -12.62
CA ALA A 2 7.39 4.11 -11.94
C ALA A 2 6.86 5.47 -12.39
N ALA A 3 5.59 5.52 -12.77
CA ALA A 3 4.92 6.76 -13.14
C ALA A 3 3.88 7.09 -12.08
N PHE A 4 3.95 8.29 -11.53
CA PHE A 4 3.02 8.80 -10.54
C PHE A 4 2.14 9.84 -11.20
N HIS A 5 0.83 9.75 -10.99
CA HIS A 5 -0.09 10.79 -11.44
C HIS A 5 -1.01 11.19 -10.30
N LYS A 6 -1.42 12.45 -10.35
CA LYS A 6 -2.38 13.01 -9.42
C LYS A 6 -3.75 12.36 -9.65
N CYS A 7 -4.42 12.05 -8.55
CA CYS A 7 -5.80 11.59 -8.62
C CYS A 7 -6.72 12.77 -8.93
N ASP A 8 -7.41 12.72 -10.07
CA ASP A 8 -8.40 13.74 -10.46
C ASP A 8 -9.63 13.76 -9.54
N ILE A 9 -9.90 12.65 -8.84
CA ILE A 9 -11.06 12.48 -7.97
C ILE A 9 -10.79 13.03 -6.57
N CYS A 10 -9.64 12.70 -5.99
CA CYS A 10 -9.22 13.20 -4.67
C CYS A 10 -8.64 14.62 -4.74
N SER A 11 -8.15 15.03 -5.92
CA SER A 11 -7.39 16.26 -6.16
C SER A 11 -6.42 16.61 -5.02
N PRO A 12 -5.48 15.71 -4.67
CA PRO A 12 -4.60 15.92 -3.53
C PRO A 12 -3.62 17.05 -3.84
N PHE A 13 -3.29 17.87 -2.85
CA PHE A 13 -2.26 18.89 -2.99
C PHE A 13 -0.92 18.31 -2.52
N PHE A 14 0.01 18.12 -3.45
CA PHE A 14 1.36 17.63 -3.15
C PHE A 14 2.35 18.15 -4.20
N ASP A 15 3.63 18.07 -3.85
CA ASP A 15 4.74 18.34 -4.74
C ASP A 15 5.19 17.04 -5.43
N GLU A 16 5.28 17.06 -6.76
CA GLU A 16 5.72 15.92 -7.56
C GLU A 16 7.18 15.53 -7.26
N GLU A 17 8.04 16.49 -6.91
CA GLU A 17 9.44 16.23 -6.61
C GLU A 17 9.58 15.44 -5.30
N LEU A 18 8.79 15.80 -4.28
CA LEU A 18 8.74 15.09 -2.99
C LEU A 18 8.21 13.66 -3.14
N ILE A 19 7.20 13.45 -3.99
CA ILE A 19 6.68 12.12 -4.30
C ILE A 19 7.74 11.27 -4.98
N ASN A 20 8.40 11.81 -6.00
CA ASN A 20 9.44 11.07 -6.70
C ASN A 20 10.60 10.72 -5.77
N ALA A 21 11.01 11.63 -4.88
CA ALA A 21 12.04 11.34 -3.88
C ALA A 21 11.62 10.28 -2.85
N SER A 22 10.35 10.26 -2.45
CA SER A 22 9.87 9.39 -1.36
C SER A 22 9.37 8.02 -1.82
N LEU A 23 8.80 7.93 -3.02
CA LEU A 23 8.09 6.74 -3.50
C LEU A 23 8.84 5.94 -4.57
N LYS A 24 9.75 6.57 -5.33
CA LYS A 24 10.44 5.92 -6.46
C LYS A 24 11.32 4.75 -6.03
N ASP A 25 11.88 4.82 -4.83
CA ASP A 25 12.73 3.78 -4.26
C ASP A 25 11.93 2.73 -3.47
N VAL A 26 10.67 3.04 -3.15
CA VAL A 26 9.79 2.18 -2.35
C VAL A 26 8.86 1.34 -3.24
N LEU A 27 8.48 1.85 -4.41
CA LEU A 27 7.48 1.23 -5.28
C LEU A 27 8.08 0.64 -6.56
N PRO A 28 7.59 -0.53 -7.02
CA PRO A 28 8.05 -1.15 -8.25
C PRO A 28 7.95 -0.23 -9.49
N ASN A 29 9.02 -0.21 -10.27
CA ASN A 29 9.22 0.67 -11.44
C ASN A 29 8.41 0.34 -12.71
N SER A 30 7.53 -0.67 -12.64
CA SER A 30 6.81 -1.23 -13.80
C SER A 30 5.33 -0.87 -13.84
N TYR A 31 4.89 0.06 -12.98
CA TYR A 31 3.49 0.37 -12.77
C TYR A 31 3.22 1.87 -12.76
N ILE A 32 1.98 2.20 -13.11
CA ILE A 32 1.41 3.53 -13.03
C ILE A 32 0.59 3.60 -11.73
N TYR A 33 0.90 4.58 -10.90
CA TYR A 33 0.28 4.78 -9.60
C TYR A 33 -0.51 6.08 -9.60
N CYS A 34 -1.77 5.99 -9.17
CA CYS A 34 -2.62 7.13 -8.92
C CYS A 34 -2.50 7.52 -7.44
N ILE A 35 -2.02 8.72 -7.15
CA ILE A 35 -1.85 9.18 -5.76
C ILE A 35 -3.11 9.90 -5.32
N CYS A 36 -3.80 9.34 -4.34
CA CYS A 36 -5.01 9.87 -3.72
C CYS A 36 -4.72 10.71 -2.46
N CYS A 37 -3.60 10.46 -1.79
CA CYS A 37 -3.16 11.24 -0.64
C CYS A 37 -1.65 11.12 -0.47
N PHE A 38 -1.00 12.21 -0.08
CA PHE A 38 0.42 12.21 0.30
C PHE A 38 0.64 13.27 1.38
N GLU A 39 1.07 12.83 2.56
CA GLU A 39 1.30 13.67 3.73
C GLU A 39 2.68 13.36 4.32
N ILE A 40 3.52 14.39 4.48
CA ILE A 40 4.79 14.27 5.18
C ILE A 40 4.53 14.38 6.68
N ARG A 41 5.20 13.54 7.46
CA ARG A 41 5.15 13.50 8.93
C ARG A 41 6.57 13.56 9.49
N GLU A 42 6.71 13.89 10.77
CA GLU A 42 8.01 14.00 11.43
C GLU A 42 8.88 12.73 11.30
N ALA A 43 8.24 11.56 11.24
CA ALA A 43 8.90 10.26 11.14
C ALA A 43 8.70 9.55 9.78
N GLY A 44 8.39 10.28 8.70
CA GLY A 44 8.25 9.71 7.36
C GLY A 44 7.12 10.33 6.55
N PHE A 45 6.36 9.50 5.84
CA PHE A 45 5.19 9.94 5.07
C PHE A 45 4.05 8.94 5.18
N THR A 46 2.84 9.43 4.97
CA THR A 46 1.65 8.63 4.78
C THR A 46 1.14 8.87 3.37
N THR A 47 0.83 7.80 2.64
CA THR A 47 0.30 7.93 1.28
C THR A 47 -0.80 6.94 1.01
N GLU A 48 -1.81 7.38 0.25
CA GLU A 48 -2.80 6.49 -0.34
C GLU A 48 -2.58 6.49 -1.85
N ILE A 49 -2.20 5.34 -2.40
CA ILE A 49 -2.00 5.13 -3.83
C ILE A 49 -2.99 4.09 -4.34
N ARG A 50 -3.30 4.16 -5.63
CA ARG A 50 -4.16 3.21 -6.32
C ARG A 50 -3.51 2.74 -7.60
N LEU A 51 -3.68 1.47 -7.92
CA LEU A 51 -3.26 0.87 -9.18
C LEU A 51 -4.45 0.41 -10.02
N ALA A 52 -4.25 0.38 -11.33
CA ALA A 52 -5.14 -0.30 -12.29
C ALA A 52 -4.94 -1.83 -12.25
N ALA A 53 -4.92 -2.42 -11.05
CA ALA A 53 -4.80 -3.85 -10.83
C ALA A 53 -6.19 -4.44 -10.56
N HIS A 54 -6.90 -4.81 -11.63
CA HIS A 54 -8.28 -5.32 -11.56
C HIS A 54 -8.40 -6.80 -11.22
N THR A 55 -7.28 -7.56 -11.21
CA THR A 55 -7.29 -8.98 -10.87
C THR A 55 -6.32 -9.29 -9.75
N LYS A 56 -6.67 -10.30 -8.95
CA LYS A 56 -5.81 -10.82 -7.87
C LYS A 56 -4.42 -11.19 -8.40
N GLU A 57 -4.31 -11.79 -9.57
CA GLU A 57 -3.03 -12.20 -10.16
C GLU A 57 -2.12 -11.02 -10.52
N LYS A 58 -2.65 -9.99 -11.19
CA LYS A 58 -1.89 -8.78 -11.52
C LYS A 58 -1.42 -8.08 -10.25
N PHE A 59 -2.27 -8.07 -9.24
CA PHE A 59 -1.96 -7.53 -7.94
C PHE A 59 -0.90 -8.34 -7.20
N LEU A 60 -1.00 -9.68 -7.18
CA LEU A 60 0.01 -10.56 -6.57
C LEU A 60 1.36 -10.44 -7.29
N LYS A 61 1.37 -10.22 -8.60
CA LYS A 61 2.60 -9.95 -9.35
C LYS A 61 3.22 -8.62 -8.94
N TRP A 62 2.43 -7.56 -8.85
CA TRP A 62 2.90 -6.27 -8.32
C TRP A 62 3.50 -6.44 -6.91
N ARG A 63 2.75 -7.13 -6.04
CA ARG A 63 3.16 -7.44 -4.68
C ARG A 63 4.48 -8.19 -4.66
N SER A 64 4.69 -9.23 -5.47
CA SER A 64 5.94 -9.99 -5.47
C SER A 64 7.17 -9.12 -5.77
N GLN A 65 6.98 -8.03 -6.53
CA GLN A 65 8.03 -7.05 -6.80
C GLN A 65 8.17 -6.01 -5.68
N PHE A 66 7.13 -5.79 -4.89
CA PHE A 66 7.16 -4.94 -3.70
C PHE A 66 7.67 -5.69 -2.45
N GLU A 67 7.40 -7.00 -2.34
CA GLU A 67 7.70 -7.86 -1.19
C GLU A 67 9.18 -8.08 -0.94
N GLU A 68 10.06 -7.73 -1.88
CA GLU A 68 11.51 -7.69 -1.64
C GLU A 68 11.86 -6.77 -0.45
N PHE A 69 10.95 -5.88 -0.03
CA PHE A 69 11.15 -4.91 1.05
C PHE A 69 10.22 -5.07 2.28
N SER A 70 9.22 -5.98 2.29
CA SER A 70 8.19 -6.00 3.34
C SER A 70 7.76 -7.40 3.82
N LEU A 71 7.36 -7.52 5.10
CA LEU A 71 6.77 -8.73 5.68
C LEU A 71 5.26 -8.58 5.85
N ILE A 72 4.51 -9.65 5.57
CA ILE A 72 3.08 -9.73 5.82
C ILE A 72 2.80 -9.60 7.32
N LYS A 73 1.90 -8.69 7.70
CA LYS A 73 1.44 -8.51 9.09
C LYS A 73 0.16 -9.31 9.34
N THR A 74 -0.82 -9.18 8.44
CA THR A 74 -2.13 -9.82 8.54
C THR A 74 -2.72 -10.05 7.15
N THR A 75 -3.21 -11.26 6.89
CA THR A 75 -4.02 -11.57 5.70
C THR A 75 -5.49 -11.67 6.06
N TYR A 76 -6.38 -11.12 5.24
CA TYR A 76 -7.83 -11.19 5.47
C TYR A 76 -8.47 -12.18 4.48
N PRO A 77 -8.70 -13.46 4.87
CA PRO A 77 -9.21 -14.48 3.96
C PRO A 77 -10.67 -14.23 3.51
N ASN A 78 -11.47 -13.51 4.30
CA ASN A 78 -12.85 -13.16 3.98
C ASN A 78 -13.06 -11.64 4.10
N CYS A 79 -13.01 -10.93 2.97
CA CYS A 79 -13.12 -9.46 2.93
C CYS A 79 -14.57 -8.94 2.70
N GLY A 80 -15.57 -9.79 2.93
CA GLY A 80 -16.98 -9.45 2.74
C GLY A 80 -17.37 -9.26 1.27
N GLY A 81 -18.51 -8.62 1.02
CA GLY A 81 -19.08 -8.51 -0.33
C GLY A 81 -18.51 -7.38 -1.20
N LYS A 82 -17.64 -6.52 -0.67
CA LYS A 82 -17.16 -5.30 -1.36
C LYS A 82 -15.69 -5.36 -1.78
N ILE A 83 -14.90 -6.24 -1.16
CA ILE A 83 -13.46 -6.32 -1.32
C ILE A 83 -13.12 -7.77 -1.69
N ASP A 84 -12.39 -7.97 -2.77
CA ASP A 84 -11.93 -9.29 -3.22
C ASP A 84 -10.65 -9.72 -2.52
N PHE A 85 -9.84 -8.75 -2.10
CA PHE A 85 -8.55 -9.02 -1.50
C PHE A 85 -8.18 -7.90 -0.54
N LYS A 86 -7.66 -8.25 0.64
CA LYS A 86 -7.06 -7.28 1.56
C LYS A 86 -5.91 -7.93 2.33
N GLU A 87 -4.81 -7.21 2.43
CA GLU A 87 -3.67 -7.60 3.25
C GLU A 87 -3.03 -6.36 3.89
N ASP A 88 -2.54 -6.54 5.12
CA ASP A 88 -1.77 -5.53 5.83
C ASP A 88 -0.33 -6.04 5.99
N TYR A 89 0.64 -5.18 5.72
CA TYR A 89 2.08 -5.43 5.74
C TYR A 89 2.78 -4.52 6.74
N ARG A 90 4.01 -4.89 7.09
CA ARG A 90 4.92 -4.12 7.93
C ARG A 90 6.35 -4.27 7.43
N CYS A 91 7.23 -3.35 7.83
CA CYS A 91 8.66 -3.48 7.54
C CYS A 91 9.23 -4.80 8.06
N GLN A 92 10.11 -5.45 7.26
CA GLN A 92 10.79 -6.69 7.64
C GLN A 92 11.63 -6.55 8.91
N HIS A 93 12.19 -5.37 9.13
CA HIS A 93 12.99 -5.03 10.30
C HIS A 93 12.13 -4.76 11.55
N ASN A 94 10.80 -4.75 11.45
CA ASN A 94 9.89 -4.71 12.60
C ASN A 94 9.51 -6.15 13.00
N THR A 95 10.51 -6.91 13.45
CA THR A 95 10.33 -8.30 13.88
C THR A 95 9.51 -8.37 15.17
N ARG A 96 8.51 -9.27 15.24
CA ARG A 96 7.79 -9.56 16.51
C ARG A 96 8.79 -10.18 17.48
N GLN A 97 9.12 -9.49 18.57
CA GLN A 97 9.93 -10.04 19.65
C GLN A 97 9.09 -10.29 20.90
N HIS A 98 9.47 -11.31 21.66
CA HIS A 98 8.73 -11.81 22.82
C HIS A 98 9.00 -11.05 24.14
N SER A 99 10.04 -10.20 24.23
CA SER A 99 10.35 -9.43 25.44
C SER A 99 11.30 -8.25 25.21
N ASP A 100 11.23 -7.24 26.09
CA ASP A 100 12.09 -6.04 26.03
C ASP A 100 13.58 -6.33 26.21
N ALA A 101 13.92 -7.40 26.93
CA ALA A 101 15.30 -7.84 27.14
C ALA A 101 15.99 -8.35 25.86
N VAL A 102 15.23 -8.74 24.83
CA VAL A 102 15.77 -9.12 23.51
C VAL A 102 15.99 -7.89 22.65
N ASN A 103 15.15 -6.87 22.81
CA ASN A 103 15.23 -5.60 22.08
C ASN A 103 16.44 -4.76 22.48
N SER A 104 16.88 -4.85 23.74
CA SER A 104 18.02 -4.08 24.25
C SER A 104 19.39 -4.66 23.83
N LYS A 105 19.43 -5.83 23.18
CA LYS A 105 20.69 -6.41 22.68
C LYS A 105 21.13 -5.67 21.42
N ASN A 106 22.41 -5.30 21.35
CA ASN A 106 23.02 -4.72 20.15
C ASN A 106 22.92 -5.60 18.89
N SER A 107 22.69 -6.91 19.05
CA SER A 107 22.46 -7.84 17.94
C SER A 107 20.99 -7.89 17.47
N SER A 108 20.09 -7.10 18.07
CA SER A 108 18.69 -7.08 17.69
C SER A 108 18.53 -6.47 16.30
N LYS A 109 17.94 -7.24 15.38
CA LYS A 109 17.56 -6.76 14.04
C LYS A 109 16.27 -5.92 14.04
N ASN A 110 15.71 -5.65 15.22
CA ASN A 110 14.45 -4.93 15.35
C ASN A 110 14.69 -3.41 15.34
N THR A 111 14.29 -2.76 14.25
CA THR A 111 14.41 -1.30 14.10
C THR A 111 13.18 -0.54 14.64
N LYS A 112 12.16 -1.24 15.15
CA LYS A 112 10.86 -0.67 15.51
C LYS A 112 10.27 0.22 14.39
N CYS A 113 10.58 -0.10 13.14
CA CYS A 113 10.14 0.69 11.99
C CYS A 113 8.61 0.80 11.97
N PRO A 114 8.03 2.02 11.97
CA PRO A 114 6.59 2.23 12.02
C PRO A 114 5.89 2.00 10.68
N MET A 115 6.64 1.75 9.59
CA MET A 115 6.10 1.59 8.25
C MET A 115 5.09 0.43 8.17
N THR A 116 3.89 0.73 7.69
CA THR A 116 2.82 -0.24 7.48
C THR A 116 2.14 0.02 6.15
N LEU A 117 2.10 -0.97 5.27
CA LEU A 117 1.34 -0.87 4.02
C LEU A 117 0.04 -1.65 4.17
N LYS A 118 -1.10 -1.03 3.90
CA LYS A 118 -2.42 -1.70 3.83
C LYS A 118 -2.88 -1.72 2.41
N VAL A 119 -3.22 -2.89 1.94
CA VAL A 119 -3.57 -3.15 0.55
C VAL A 119 -4.99 -3.68 0.49
N ALA A 120 -5.80 -3.20 -0.44
CA ALA A 120 -7.09 -3.77 -0.75
C ALA A 120 -7.40 -3.71 -2.26
N ILE A 121 -8.05 -4.74 -2.78
CA ILE A 121 -8.68 -4.73 -4.11
C ILE A 121 -10.19 -4.75 -3.89
N ALA A 122 -10.85 -3.64 -4.24
CA ALA A 122 -12.29 -3.56 -4.24
C ALA A 122 -12.89 -4.31 -5.43
N ARG A 123 -14.06 -4.92 -5.23
CA ARG A 123 -14.83 -5.57 -6.29
C ARG A 123 -15.26 -4.55 -7.33
N ASP A 124 -15.22 -4.97 -8.58
CA ASP A 124 -15.76 -4.18 -9.67
C ASP A 124 -17.30 -4.06 -9.52
N PRO A 125 -17.85 -2.83 -9.36
CA PRO A 125 -19.28 -2.60 -9.23
C PRO A 125 -20.07 -2.91 -10.52
N THR A 126 -19.41 -3.10 -11.66
CA THR A 126 -20.05 -3.49 -12.92
C THR A 126 -20.39 -4.98 -12.96
N THR A 127 -19.57 -5.82 -12.31
CA THR A 127 -19.74 -7.28 -12.27
C THR A 127 -20.52 -7.75 -11.06
N TYR A 128 -20.61 -6.92 -10.02
CA TYR A 128 -21.32 -7.22 -8.78
C TYR A 128 -22.11 -6.00 -8.30
N ARG A 129 -23.36 -6.17 -7.81
CA ARG A 129 -24.14 -5.08 -7.18
C ARG A 129 -23.48 -4.63 -5.88
N CYS A 130 -22.42 -3.87 -6.00
CA CYS A 130 -21.70 -3.24 -4.92
C CYS A 130 -22.24 -1.82 -4.76
N ARG A 131 -22.92 -1.53 -3.65
CA ARG A 131 -23.28 -0.15 -3.26
C ARG A 131 -22.05 0.57 -2.70
N SER A 132 -20.95 0.55 -3.44
CA SER A 132 -19.74 1.28 -3.05
C SER A 132 -19.95 2.77 -3.34
N SER A 133 -19.64 3.61 -2.37
CA SER A 133 -19.57 5.07 -2.55
C SER A 133 -18.18 5.51 -3.07
N ASP A 134 -17.30 4.55 -3.36
CA ASP A 134 -15.96 4.84 -3.87
C ASP A 134 -16.02 5.32 -5.30
N LYS A 135 -15.72 6.61 -5.49
CA LYS A 135 -15.77 7.33 -6.77
C LYS A 135 -14.71 6.86 -7.76
N HIS A 136 -13.70 6.14 -7.29
CA HIS A 136 -12.60 5.62 -8.12
C HIS A 136 -12.96 4.31 -8.81
N LEU A 137 -14.03 3.64 -8.38
CA LEU A 137 -14.49 2.41 -9.02
C LEU A 137 -15.28 2.72 -10.29
N PRO A 138 -15.16 1.90 -11.35
CA PRO A 138 -14.37 0.66 -11.43
C PRO A 138 -12.91 0.86 -11.84
N LEU A 139 -12.49 2.08 -12.21
CA LEU A 139 -11.23 2.36 -12.91
C LEU A 139 -9.97 2.08 -12.06
N LEU A 140 -10.03 2.35 -10.76
CA LEU A 140 -8.91 2.19 -9.84
C LEU A 140 -9.34 1.41 -8.60
N PRO A 141 -9.48 0.08 -8.72
CA PRO A 141 -10.07 -0.75 -7.67
C PRO A 141 -9.10 -1.10 -6.55
N SER A 142 -7.79 -0.99 -6.78
CA SER A 142 -6.81 -1.24 -5.73
C SER A 142 -6.53 0.02 -4.92
N VAL A 143 -6.39 -0.14 -3.61
CA VAL A 143 -6.12 0.92 -2.64
C VAL A 143 -5.01 0.45 -1.72
N ASP A 144 -3.93 1.21 -1.72
CA ASP A 144 -2.76 0.97 -0.91
C ASP A 144 -2.54 2.19 0.00
N LYS A 145 -2.66 2.01 1.32
CA LYS A 145 -2.42 3.03 2.34
C LYS A 145 -1.13 2.70 3.09
N ASN A 146 -0.08 3.49 2.91
CA ASN A 146 1.16 3.42 3.70
C ASN A 146 1.14 4.47 4.80
#